data_AF-A0A318KHT5-F1
#
_entry.id   AF-A0A318KHT5-F1
#
_cell.length_a   1.000
_cell.length_b   1.000
_cell.length_c   1.000
_cell.angle_alpha   90.00
_cell.angle_beta   90.00
_cell.angle_gamma   90.00
#
_symmetry.space_group_name_H-M   'P 1'
#
loop_
_entity.id
_entity.type
_entity.pdbx_description
1 polymer ?
#
loop_
_entity_poly.entity_id
_entity_poly.type
_entity_poly.pdbx_seq_one_letter_code
_entity_poly.pdbx_strand_id
1 'polypeptide(L)'
;TFAMWWIGCTGLWVKTENNTNIAVDLWFGNGKRSKKTKEMAPFHQMRNMTGGRMTQPNLRAAPIVYDPFAVTSVDAVLSTHYHNDHIDPYFAAAVLKNVEGDVPFIGPMKSVEKWLSYGVPKERCITVKPGDVIKIKDTEIVVLDSFDRTCLVTNDEDVRGVCPTDMDEKAVNYLIKTPAGNIYHSGDSHYSVYYAKHGKDHQIDVALGSYGENPIGNQDKMTSVDILRMAEALQCKVVIPFHYDVWTNFKADPQEILMLYDYKKYTLDYKFKPFIWDVGGKFIYPNDANKRQYHYRRGFEDCFTDEPNVPFRSIL
;
A
#
# COMPACT_ATOMS: atom_id res chain seq x y z
N THR A 1 0.38 14.67 15.52
CA THR A 1 -0.04 14.41 14.11
C THR A 1 0.88 13.37 13.53
N PHE A 2 0.40 12.52 12.64
CA PHE A 2 1.29 11.72 11.79
C PHE A 2 1.23 12.21 10.35
N ALA A 3 2.33 12.03 9.62
CA ALA A 3 2.41 12.26 8.18
C ALA A 3 2.66 10.94 7.45
N MET A 4 2.13 10.82 6.24
CA MET A 4 2.38 9.71 5.34
C MET A 4 2.76 10.20 3.95
N TRP A 5 3.57 9.42 3.24
CA TRP A 5 3.85 9.60 1.83
C TRP A 5 3.55 8.31 1.06
N TRP A 6 2.85 8.44 -0.06
CA TRP A 6 2.63 7.32 -0.96
C TRP A 6 3.83 7.16 -1.88
N ILE A 7 4.57 6.07 -1.76
CA ILE A 7 5.81 5.80 -2.50
C ILE A 7 5.54 5.05 -3.83
N GLY A 8 4.28 4.78 -4.14
CA GLY A 8 3.81 4.06 -5.34
C GLY A 8 3.45 2.61 -5.03
N CYS A 9 2.60 1.99 -5.85
CA CYS A 9 1.96 0.71 -5.52
C CYS A 9 1.20 0.82 -4.19
N THR A 10 1.58 0.06 -3.16
CA THR A 10 1.10 0.22 -1.78
C THR A 10 2.16 0.79 -0.84
N GLY A 11 3.34 1.11 -1.36
CA GLY A 11 4.45 1.62 -0.56
C GLY A 11 4.06 2.86 0.22
N LEU A 12 4.18 2.79 1.54
CA LEU A 12 3.80 3.85 2.45
C LEU A 12 4.96 4.17 3.39
N TRP A 13 5.37 5.45 3.40
CA TRP A 13 6.24 5.96 4.45
C TRP A 13 5.41 6.66 5.51
N VAL A 14 5.44 6.20 6.75
CA VAL A 14 4.74 6.80 7.90
C VAL A 14 5.76 7.50 8.80
N LYS A 15 5.47 8.72 9.23
CA LYS A 15 6.27 9.48 10.19
C LYS A 15 5.41 10.07 11.29
N THR A 16 5.70 9.74 12.55
CA THR A 16 5.00 10.31 13.73
C THR A 16 5.55 11.69 14.12
N GLU A 17 4.82 12.40 14.96
CA GLU A 17 5.27 13.65 15.58
C GLU A 17 6.58 13.51 16.36
N ASN A 18 6.86 12.32 16.92
CA ASN A 18 8.08 12.05 17.69
C ASN A 18 9.20 11.44 16.82
N ASN A 19 9.11 11.63 15.50
CA ASN A 19 10.13 11.20 14.54
C ASN A 19 10.34 9.67 14.48
N THR A 20 9.29 8.88 14.74
CA THR A 20 9.28 7.45 14.39
C THR A 20 8.95 7.29 12.92
N ASN A 21 9.74 6.51 12.19
CA ASN A 21 9.61 6.30 10.75
C ASN A 21 9.35 4.83 10.43
N ILE A 22 8.24 4.51 9.78
CA ILE A 22 7.87 3.13 9.40
C ILE A 22 7.73 3.08 7.88
N ALA A 23 8.42 2.14 7.26
CA ALA A 23 8.30 1.84 5.84
C ALA A 23 7.42 0.59 5.68
N VAL A 24 6.32 0.67 4.94
CA VAL A 24 5.43 -0.47 4.66
C VAL A 24 5.37 -0.69 3.17
N ASP A 25 5.57 -1.93 2.71
CA ASP A 25 5.41 -2.37 1.32
C ASP A 25 6.17 -1.51 0.28
N LEU A 26 7.31 -0.92 0.66
CA LEU A 26 8.08 -0.11 -0.28
C LEU A 26 8.63 -0.97 -1.41
N TRP A 27 8.32 -0.59 -2.65
CA TRP A 27 8.72 -1.32 -3.84
C TRP A 27 9.30 -0.44 -4.96
N PHE A 28 10.52 -0.77 -5.37
CA PHE A 28 11.32 0.00 -6.33
C PHE A 28 11.58 -0.78 -7.62
N GLY A 29 10.99 -1.97 -7.74
CA GLY A 29 11.05 -2.78 -8.95
C GLY A 29 10.26 -2.19 -10.13
N ASN A 30 10.19 -2.99 -11.20
CA ASN A 30 9.50 -2.63 -12.44
C ASN A 30 8.63 -3.79 -12.94
N GLY A 31 7.79 -3.49 -13.93
CA GLY A 31 7.03 -4.49 -14.67
C GLY A 31 7.85 -5.16 -15.78
N LYS A 32 7.15 -5.69 -16.79
CA LYS A 32 7.80 -6.29 -17.97
C LYS A 32 8.66 -5.25 -18.70
N ARG A 33 9.87 -5.66 -19.10
CA ARG A 33 10.82 -4.84 -19.88
C ARG A 33 11.00 -5.33 -21.32
N SER A 34 10.36 -6.43 -21.67
CA SER A 34 10.46 -7.07 -22.99
C SER A 34 9.24 -7.94 -23.27
N LYS A 35 8.93 -8.14 -24.56
CA LYS A 35 7.87 -9.04 -25.06
C LYS A 35 8.43 -10.38 -25.59
N LYS A 36 9.69 -10.70 -25.28
CA LYS A 36 10.37 -11.93 -25.74
C LYS A 36 9.73 -13.18 -25.15
N THR A 37 9.58 -13.23 -23.83
CA THR A 37 8.81 -14.28 -23.14
C THR A 37 7.35 -14.15 -23.53
N LYS A 38 6.76 -15.25 -24.03
CA LYS A 38 5.38 -15.27 -24.55
C LYS A 38 4.37 -15.82 -23.56
N GLU A 39 4.82 -16.64 -22.63
CA GLU A 39 3.96 -17.25 -21.60
C GLU A 39 4.37 -16.82 -20.19
N MET A 40 3.40 -16.74 -19.29
CA MET A 40 3.65 -16.69 -17.85
C MET A 40 4.27 -18.01 -17.40
N ALA A 41 5.13 -17.94 -16.38
CA ALA A 41 5.71 -19.12 -15.76
C ALA A 41 4.62 -20.12 -15.33
N PRO A 42 4.90 -21.44 -15.37
CA PRO A 42 4.05 -22.42 -14.70
C PRO A 42 3.77 -21.99 -13.25
N PHE A 43 2.55 -22.21 -12.78
CA PHE A 43 2.09 -21.86 -11.44
C PHE A 43 2.10 -20.38 -11.04
N HIS A 44 2.41 -19.45 -11.97
CA HIS A 44 2.17 -18.02 -11.73
C HIS A 44 0.71 -17.80 -11.32
N GLN A 45 0.46 -17.00 -10.28
CA GLN A 45 -0.86 -16.82 -9.68
C GLN A 45 -1.94 -16.42 -10.70
N MET A 46 -1.61 -15.53 -11.65
CA MET A 46 -2.55 -15.16 -12.74
C MET A 46 -2.89 -16.34 -13.65
N ARG A 47 -1.94 -17.25 -13.89
CA ARG A 47 -2.16 -18.49 -14.65
C ARG A 47 -3.01 -19.47 -13.85
N ASN A 48 -2.79 -19.57 -12.53
CA ASN A 48 -3.61 -20.41 -11.64
C ASN A 48 -5.05 -19.91 -11.54
N MET A 49 -5.26 -18.60 -11.46
CA MET A 49 -6.59 -17.99 -11.37
C MET A 49 -7.39 -18.07 -12.68
N THR A 50 -6.73 -17.83 -13.83
CA THR A 50 -7.46 -17.60 -15.10
C THR A 50 -7.30 -18.74 -16.10
N GLY A 51 -6.36 -19.67 -15.89
CA GLY A 51 -5.93 -20.64 -16.92
C GLY A 51 -5.20 -20.00 -18.10
N GLY A 52 -5.04 -18.67 -18.11
CA GLY A 52 -4.37 -17.92 -19.17
C GLY A 52 -2.87 -18.23 -19.20
N ARG A 53 -2.33 -18.40 -20.41
CA ARG A 53 -0.89 -18.68 -20.61
C ARG A 53 -0.09 -17.48 -21.03
N MET A 54 -0.66 -16.58 -21.82
CA MET A 54 0.07 -15.44 -22.39
C MET A 54 0.69 -14.56 -21.28
N THR A 55 1.90 -14.06 -21.52
CA THR A 55 2.57 -13.14 -20.60
C THR A 55 1.68 -11.92 -20.32
N GLN A 56 1.43 -11.67 -19.03
CA GLN A 56 0.71 -10.49 -18.58
C GLN A 56 1.42 -9.20 -19.05
N PRO A 57 0.71 -8.23 -19.63
CA PRO A 57 1.28 -6.96 -20.10
C PRO A 57 1.41 -5.92 -18.97
N ASN A 58 1.82 -6.34 -17.76
CA ASN A 58 1.98 -5.43 -16.62
C ASN A 58 3.26 -4.60 -16.75
N LEU A 59 3.10 -3.35 -17.17
CA LEU A 59 4.16 -2.34 -17.21
C LEU A 59 3.98 -1.39 -16.02
N ARG A 60 5.07 -0.99 -15.36
CA ARG A 60 5.02 0.01 -14.30
C ARG A 60 4.69 1.37 -14.92
N ALA A 61 3.60 2.01 -14.48
CA ALA A 61 3.16 3.31 -14.98
C ALA A 61 3.68 4.48 -14.12
N ALA A 62 3.70 4.32 -12.79
CA ALA A 62 4.15 5.37 -11.88
C ALA A 62 5.69 5.51 -11.81
N PRO A 63 6.22 6.74 -11.67
CA PRO A 63 7.65 6.96 -11.45
C PRO A 63 8.12 6.39 -10.10
N ILE A 64 9.45 6.34 -9.94
CA ILE A 64 10.08 6.10 -8.63
C ILE A 64 10.23 7.48 -7.97
N VAL A 65 9.49 7.73 -6.90
CA VAL A 65 9.43 9.06 -6.23
C VAL A 65 10.34 9.19 -5.02
N TYR A 66 11.00 8.11 -4.64
CA TYR A 66 11.95 8.05 -3.53
C TYR A 66 13.15 7.22 -3.97
N ASP A 67 14.36 7.71 -3.70
CA ASP A 67 15.58 6.93 -3.94
C ASP A 67 15.81 5.98 -2.74
N PRO A 68 15.68 4.65 -2.92
CA PRO A 68 15.86 3.72 -1.81
C PRO A 68 17.27 3.80 -1.21
N PHE A 69 18.29 4.16 -2.00
CA PHE A 69 19.68 4.25 -1.54
C PHE A 69 20.00 5.53 -0.79
N ALA A 70 19.08 6.50 -0.75
CA ALA A 70 19.22 7.72 0.02
C ALA A 70 18.65 7.58 1.44
N VAL A 71 18.15 6.40 1.84
CA VAL A 71 17.64 6.18 3.20
C VAL A 71 18.76 6.32 4.23
N THR A 72 18.56 7.18 5.22
CA THR A 72 19.49 7.35 6.36
C THR A 72 18.80 7.10 7.70
N SER A 73 17.46 7.01 7.74
CA SER A 73 16.70 6.74 8.96
C SER A 73 15.40 6.02 8.65
N VAL A 74 15.16 4.89 9.29
CA VAL A 74 13.89 4.18 9.36
C VAL A 74 13.91 3.30 10.62
N ASP A 75 12.78 3.13 11.29
CA ASP A 75 12.70 2.43 12.57
C ASP A 75 12.09 1.03 12.46
N ALA A 76 11.38 0.75 11.37
CA ALA A 76 10.94 -0.59 11.01
C ALA A 76 10.63 -0.67 9.50
N VAL A 77 10.92 -1.83 8.90
CA VAL A 77 10.55 -2.17 7.52
C VAL A 77 9.50 -3.27 7.58
N LEU A 78 8.32 -3.04 7.01
CA LEU A 78 7.18 -3.93 7.03
C LEU A 78 6.86 -4.43 5.62
N SER A 79 6.39 -5.67 5.53
CA SER A 79 5.86 -6.29 4.32
C SER A 79 4.55 -7.00 4.67
N THR A 80 3.44 -6.56 4.07
CA THR A 80 2.12 -7.19 4.30
C THR A 80 2.10 -8.62 3.80
N HIS A 81 2.75 -8.89 2.66
CA HIS A 81 2.86 -10.21 2.06
C HIS A 81 4.03 -10.26 1.07
N TYR A 82 4.32 -11.45 0.55
CA TYR A 82 5.57 -11.73 -0.16
C TYR A 82 5.54 -11.50 -1.67
N HIS A 83 4.43 -11.00 -2.26
CA HIS A 83 4.43 -10.68 -3.69
C HIS A 83 5.46 -9.60 -4.01
N ASN A 84 5.96 -9.64 -5.24
CA ASN A 84 7.13 -8.87 -5.62
C ASN A 84 6.95 -7.36 -5.48
N ASP A 85 5.74 -6.85 -5.61
CA ASP A 85 5.38 -5.44 -5.53
C ASP A 85 5.09 -4.92 -4.11
N HIS A 86 5.34 -5.75 -3.09
CA HIS A 86 5.12 -5.44 -1.67
C HIS A 86 6.37 -5.67 -0.79
N ILE A 87 7.49 -6.07 -1.41
CA ILE A 87 8.75 -6.34 -0.72
C ILE A 87 9.92 -6.14 -1.69
N ASP A 88 10.98 -5.47 -1.26
CA ASP A 88 12.03 -5.01 -2.18
C ASP A 88 13.46 -5.31 -1.69
N PRO A 89 14.29 -5.99 -2.51
CA PRO A 89 15.67 -6.29 -2.14
C PRO A 89 16.58 -5.06 -2.15
N TYR A 90 16.31 -4.05 -2.98
CA TYR A 90 17.14 -2.85 -3.07
C TYR A 90 16.97 -1.98 -1.83
N PHE A 91 15.74 -1.81 -1.37
CA PHE A 91 15.47 -1.10 -0.13
C PHE A 91 16.02 -1.85 1.09
N ALA A 92 15.86 -3.19 1.14
CA ALA A 92 16.45 -4.00 2.21
C ALA A 92 17.98 -3.82 2.26
N ALA A 93 18.67 -3.90 1.12
CA ALA A 93 20.11 -3.67 1.04
C ALA A 93 20.50 -2.25 1.46
N ALA A 94 19.74 -1.23 1.05
CA ALA A 94 20.00 0.15 1.41
C ALA A 94 19.84 0.41 2.92
N VAL A 95 18.80 -0.15 3.54
CA VAL A 95 18.59 -0.04 5.00
C VAL A 95 19.75 -0.69 5.76
N LEU A 96 20.15 -1.91 5.38
CA LEU A 96 21.27 -2.61 6.03
C LEU A 96 22.60 -1.88 5.90
N LYS A 97 22.80 -1.16 4.78
CA LYS A 97 24.05 -0.44 4.50
C LYS A 97 24.10 0.93 5.17
N ASN A 98 23.00 1.67 5.14
CA ASN A 98 23.01 3.10 5.40
C ASN A 98 22.41 3.51 6.75
N VAL A 99 21.58 2.66 7.36
CA VAL A 99 20.82 3.02 8.56
C VAL A 99 21.51 2.40 9.77
N GLU A 100 21.89 3.25 10.72
CA GLU A 100 22.51 2.81 11.96
C GLU A 100 21.51 2.06 12.86
N GLY A 101 21.99 1.03 13.55
CA GLY A 101 21.22 0.26 14.53
C GLY A 101 20.39 -0.88 13.94
N ASP A 102 19.67 -1.56 14.84
CA ASP A 102 18.96 -2.81 14.57
C ASP A 102 17.52 -2.64 14.12
N VAL A 103 17.33 -1.96 12.97
CA VAL A 103 16.03 -1.82 12.29
C VAL A 103 15.43 -3.21 11.98
N PRO A 104 14.27 -3.57 12.55
CA PRO A 104 13.61 -4.83 12.28
C PRO A 104 12.90 -4.84 10.92
N PHE A 105 12.93 -6.00 10.28
CA PHE A 105 12.19 -6.38 9.09
C PHE A 105 11.03 -7.29 9.51
N ILE A 106 9.81 -6.78 9.44
CA ILE A 106 8.62 -7.37 10.08
C ILE A 106 7.65 -7.82 8.98
N GLY A 107 7.28 -9.11 8.99
CA GLY A 107 6.41 -9.65 7.95
C GLY A 107 5.89 -11.04 8.28
N PRO A 108 4.91 -11.56 7.52
CA PRO A 108 4.49 -12.94 7.62
C PRO A 108 5.64 -13.87 7.21
N MET A 109 5.52 -15.15 7.53
CA MET A 109 6.59 -16.15 7.33
C MET A 109 7.21 -16.10 5.93
N LYS A 110 6.38 -16.04 4.88
CA LYS A 110 6.87 -15.98 3.48
C LYS A 110 7.60 -14.69 3.13
N SER A 111 7.27 -13.56 3.76
CA SER A 111 8.03 -12.32 3.59
C SER A 111 9.41 -12.42 4.26
N VAL A 112 9.47 -13.02 5.45
CA VAL A 112 10.73 -13.28 6.16
C VAL A 112 11.63 -14.23 5.38
N GLU A 113 11.10 -15.34 4.86
CA GLU A 113 11.85 -16.26 3.99
C GLU A 113 12.48 -15.51 2.78
N LYS A 114 11.73 -14.59 2.19
CA LYS A 114 12.20 -13.77 1.06
C LYS A 114 13.31 -12.80 1.47
N TRP A 115 13.18 -12.09 2.59
CA TRP A 115 14.27 -11.25 3.12
C TRP A 115 15.53 -12.05 3.46
N LEU A 116 15.40 -13.23 4.06
CA LEU A 116 16.54 -14.12 4.32
C LEU A 116 17.22 -14.51 3.00
N SER A 117 16.45 -14.78 1.94
CA SER A 117 17.00 -15.07 0.60
C SER A 117 17.73 -13.89 -0.03
N TYR A 118 17.43 -12.66 0.39
CA TYR A 118 18.12 -11.43 -0.02
C TYR A 118 19.36 -11.11 0.82
N GLY A 119 19.63 -11.91 1.86
CA GLY A 119 20.76 -11.72 2.76
C GLY A 119 20.47 -10.80 3.96
N VAL A 120 19.19 -10.52 4.27
CA VAL A 120 18.84 -9.85 5.53
C VAL A 120 19.20 -10.79 6.68
N PRO A 121 19.96 -10.32 7.70
CA PRO A 121 20.32 -11.17 8.84
C PRO A 121 19.09 -11.65 9.63
N LYS A 122 19.10 -12.91 10.08
CA LYS A 122 17.93 -13.52 10.74
C LYS A 122 17.51 -12.79 12.00
N GLU A 123 18.49 -12.29 12.76
CA GLU A 123 18.30 -11.49 13.97
C GLU A 123 17.61 -10.15 13.72
N ARG A 124 17.57 -9.68 12.46
CA ARG A 124 16.84 -8.48 12.05
C ARG A 124 15.42 -8.79 11.59
N CYS A 125 15.04 -10.05 11.42
CA CYS A 125 13.73 -10.44 10.94
C CYS A 125 12.77 -10.81 12.09
N ILE A 126 11.53 -10.33 12.01
CA ILE A 126 10.46 -10.68 12.94
C ILE A 126 9.30 -11.25 12.15
N THR A 127 9.08 -12.56 12.29
CA THR A 127 7.90 -13.24 11.74
C THR A 127 6.68 -12.91 12.58
N VAL A 128 5.59 -12.52 11.93
CA VAL A 128 4.31 -12.20 12.58
C VAL A 128 3.14 -12.98 12.00
N LYS A 129 2.05 -13.06 12.77
CA LYS A 129 0.75 -13.59 12.38
C LYS A 129 -0.39 -12.75 12.99
N PRO A 130 -1.65 -12.90 12.53
CA PRO A 130 -2.79 -12.20 13.11
C PRO A 130 -2.88 -12.40 14.64
N GLY A 131 -3.11 -11.30 15.36
CA GLY A 131 -3.15 -11.25 16.82
C GLY A 131 -1.84 -10.80 17.48
N ASP A 132 -0.71 -10.80 16.76
CA ASP A 132 0.55 -10.28 17.29
C ASP A 132 0.51 -8.75 17.43
N VAL A 133 1.28 -8.23 18.39
CA VAL A 133 1.42 -6.79 18.64
C VAL A 133 2.91 -6.46 18.82
N ILE A 134 3.42 -5.52 18.02
CA ILE A 134 4.82 -5.09 18.06
C ILE A 134 4.90 -3.61 18.40
N LYS A 135 5.76 -3.26 19.35
CA LYS A 135 6.03 -1.86 19.68
C LYS A 135 7.26 -1.35 18.94
N ILE A 136 7.11 -0.27 18.20
CA ILE A 136 8.22 0.46 17.54
C ILE A 136 8.19 1.90 18.05
N LYS A 137 9.13 2.24 18.94
CA LYS A 137 9.19 3.56 19.62
C LYS A 137 7.83 3.99 20.20
N ASP A 138 7.22 5.05 19.67
CA ASP A 138 5.93 5.62 20.08
C ASP A 138 4.73 5.03 19.33
N THR A 139 4.93 3.96 18.56
CA THR A 139 3.89 3.26 17.81
C THR A 139 3.65 1.84 18.31
N GLU A 140 2.42 1.36 18.13
CA GLU A 140 2.03 -0.03 18.32
C GLU A 140 1.49 -0.56 17.00
N ILE A 141 2.06 -1.66 16.49
CA ILE A 141 1.66 -2.31 15.24
C ILE A 141 0.88 -3.56 15.62
N VAL A 142 -0.42 -3.55 15.38
CA VAL A 142 -1.29 -4.73 15.55
C VAL A 142 -1.37 -5.46 14.21
N VAL A 143 -1.09 -6.76 14.24
CA VAL A 143 -1.11 -7.64 13.07
C VAL A 143 -2.48 -8.28 12.96
N LEU A 144 -3.12 -8.15 11.81
CA LEU A 144 -4.51 -8.53 11.57
C LEU A 144 -4.62 -9.48 10.37
N ASP A 145 -5.76 -10.14 10.25
CA ASP A 145 -6.05 -11.06 9.15
C ASP A 145 -5.92 -10.37 7.78
N SER A 146 -5.29 -11.04 6.82
CA SER A 146 -5.31 -10.65 5.41
C SER A 146 -6.46 -11.32 4.67
N PHE A 147 -6.92 -10.69 3.60
CA PHE A 147 -7.93 -11.23 2.69
C PHE A 147 -7.43 -11.28 1.25
N ASP A 148 -6.12 -11.27 1.04
CA ASP A 148 -5.52 -11.43 -0.28
C ASP A 148 -5.69 -12.88 -0.77
N ARG A 149 -6.77 -13.11 -1.51
CA ARG A 149 -7.08 -14.42 -2.10
C ARG A 149 -6.05 -14.81 -3.17
N THR A 150 -5.36 -13.84 -3.78
CA THR A 150 -4.33 -14.09 -4.78
C THR A 150 -3.12 -14.78 -4.13
N CYS A 151 -2.76 -14.41 -2.90
CA CYS A 151 -1.73 -15.12 -2.12
C CYS A 151 -2.02 -16.62 -1.94
N LEU A 152 -3.29 -17.02 -1.72
CA LEU A 152 -3.65 -18.44 -1.54
C LEU A 152 -3.38 -19.30 -2.78
N VAL A 153 -3.48 -18.69 -3.97
CA VAL A 153 -3.22 -19.36 -5.26
C VAL A 153 -1.85 -19.01 -5.86
N THR A 154 -1.02 -18.29 -5.11
CA THR A 154 0.39 -18.11 -5.42
C THR A 154 1.16 -19.28 -4.83
N ASN A 155 1.53 -20.23 -5.69
CA ASN A 155 2.14 -21.48 -5.26
C ASN A 155 3.08 -21.98 -6.36
N ASP A 156 3.98 -22.90 -6.01
CA ASP A 156 4.93 -23.53 -6.93
C ASP A 156 4.44 -24.92 -7.40
N GLU A 157 3.23 -25.31 -6.99
CA GLU A 157 2.60 -26.59 -7.31
C GLU A 157 1.11 -26.46 -7.68
N ASP A 158 0.51 -27.58 -8.11
CA ASP A 158 -0.91 -27.65 -8.45
C ASP A 158 -1.78 -27.75 -7.19
N VAL A 159 -2.64 -26.75 -7.00
CA VAL A 159 -3.51 -26.62 -5.83
C VAL A 159 -4.98 -26.92 -6.12
N ARG A 160 -5.31 -27.48 -7.30
CA ARG A 160 -6.71 -27.77 -7.67
C ARG A 160 -7.33 -28.79 -6.72
N GLY A 161 -8.46 -28.41 -6.10
CA GLY A 161 -9.18 -29.26 -5.15
C GLY A 161 -8.58 -29.29 -3.74
N VAL A 162 -7.54 -28.51 -3.47
CA VAL A 162 -6.91 -28.39 -2.14
C VAL A 162 -7.47 -27.16 -1.43
N CYS A 163 -7.91 -27.32 -0.18
CA CYS A 163 -8.37 -26.21 0.66
C CYS A 163 -7.14 -25.49 1.23
N PRO A 164 -6.91 -24.20 0.91
CA PRO A 164 -5.78 -23.46 1.47
C PRO A 164 -5.98 -23.18 2.97
N THR A 165 -4.91 -23.29 3.76
CA THR A 165 -4.93 -23.07 5.23
C THR A 165 -3.80 -22.15 5.70
N ASP A 166 -3.14 -21.47 4.77
CA ASP A 166 -1.84 -20.84 4.95
C ASP A 166 -1.86 -19.32 4.70
N MET A 167 -3.03 -18.67 4.83
CA MET A 167 -3.13 -17.20 4.68
C MET A 167 -2.18 -16.49 5.65
N ASP A 168 -2.22 -16.85 6.93
CA ASP A 168 -1.45 -16.18 7.99
C ASP A 168 0.07 -16.31 7.81
N GLU A 169 0.51 -17.37 7.13
CA GLU A 169 1.91 -17.58 6.76
C GLU A 169 2.35 -16.70 5.59
N LYS A 170 1.40 -16.32 4.73
CA LYS A 170 1.64 -15.63 3.46
C LYS A 170 1.39 -14.13 3.54
N ALA A 171 0.35 -13.70 4.25
CA ALA A 171 -0.15 -12.34 4.20
C ALA A 171 -0.82 -11.92 5.52
N VAL A 172 -0.62 -10.65 5.89
CA VAL A 172 -1.27 -9.98 7.04
C VAL A 172 -1.71 -8.57 6.65
N ASN A 173 -2.60 -7.98 7.43
CA ASN A 173 -2.89 -6.55 7.41
C ASN A 173 -2.28 -5.90 8.66
N TYR A 174 -1.95 -4.61 8.57
CA TYR A 174 -1.37 -3.88 9.71
C TYR A 174 -2.28 -2.75 10.16
N LEU A 175 -2.52 -2.68 11.47
CA LEU A 175 -3.03 -1.49 12.12
C LEU A 175 -1.89 -0.83 12.89
N ILE A 176 -1.38 0.28 12.36
CA ILE A 176 -0.31 1.07 12.96
C ILE A 176 -0.95 2.15 13.82
N LYS A 177 -0.87 1.98 15.14
CA LYS A 177 -1.34 2.97 16.11
C LYS A 177 -0.24 3.98 16.40
N THR A 178 -0.55 5.26 16.23
CA THR A 178 0.35 6.37 16.54
C THR A 178 -0.28 7.25 17.63
N PRO A 179 0.47 8.16 18.27
CA PRO A 179 -0.11 9.07 19.27
C PRO A 179 -1.26 9.94 18.73
N ALA A 180 -1.30 10.20 17.42
CA ALA A 180 -2.27 11.08 16.78
C ALA A 180 -3.44 10.38 16.07
N GLY A 181 -3.40 9.06 15.95
CA GLY A 181 -4.41 8.27 15.24
C GLY A 181 -3.84 7.00 14.60
N ASN A 182 -4.73 6.17 14.08
CA ASN A 182 -4.41 4.80 13.65
C ASN A 182 -4.57 4.61 12.14
N ILE A 183 -3.62 3.90 11.54
CA ILE A 183 -3.53 3.66 10.10
C ILE A 183 -3.74 2.17 9.84
N TYR A 184 -4.76 1.82 9.05
CA TYR A 184 -4.99 0.45 8.58
C TYR A 184 -4.41 0.29 7.17
N HIS A 185 -3.40 -0.55 7.02
CA HIS A 185 -2.77 -0.89 5.74
C HIS A 185 -3.22 -2.30 5.31
N SER A 186 -4.05 -2.38 4.27
CA SER A 186 -4.62 -3.65 3.82
C SER A 186 -3.70 -4.52 2.98
N GLY A 187 -2.48 -4.05 2.66
CA GLY A 187 -1.74 -4.58 1.51
C GLY A 187 -2.65 -4.46 0.28
N ASP A 188 -2.84 -5.55 -0.44
CA ASP A 188 -3.86 -5.65 -1.48
C ASP A 188 -4.92 -6.73 -1.26
N SER A 189 -5.26 -6.97 0.01
CA SER A 189 -6.44 -7.73 0.42
C SER A 189 -7.66 -7.43 -0.46
N HIS A 190 -8.34 -8.48 -0.92
CA HIS A 190 -9.65 -8.35 -1.53
C HIS A 190 -10.72 -7.99 -0.49
N TYR A 191 -11.93 -7.68 -0.95
CA TYR A 191 -13.03 -7.44 -0.03
C TYR A 191 -13.35 -8.69 0.81
N SER A 192 -13.46 -8.50 2.13
CA SER A 192 -13.97 -9.47 3.08
C SER A 192 -14.99 -8.82 4.01
N VAL A 193 -16.04 -9.56 4.37
CA VAL A 193 -16.97 -9.10 5.42
C VAL A 193 -16.29 -9.00 6.79
N TYR A 194 -15.16 -9.68 6.98
CA TYR A 194 -14.42 -9.70 8.22
C TYR A 194 -13.71 -8.37 8.54
N TYR A 195 -13.60 -7.45 7.57
CA TYR A 195 -13.25 -6.05 7.86
C TYR A 195 -14.16 -5.45 8.94
N ALA A 196 -15.43 -5.88 9.04
CA ALA A 196 -16.35 -5.42 10.09
C ALA A 196 -15.90 -5.85 11.49
N LYS A 197 -15.21 -6.99 11.62
CA LYS A 197 -14.62 -7.44 12.88
C LYS A 197 -13.44 -6.54 13.26
N HIS A 198 -12.56 -6.23 12.32
CA HIS A 198 -11.43 -5.32 12.56
C HIS A 198 -11.91 -3.91 12.97
N GLY A 199 -12.91 -3.36 12.26
CA GLY A 199 -13.51 -2.06 12.61
C GLY A 199 -14.24 -2.06 13.95
N LYS A 200 -14.86 -3.19 14.33
CA LYS A 200 -15.51 -3.35 15.65
C LYS A 200 -14.50 -3.43 16.80
N ASP A 201 -13.37 -4.09 16.58
CA ASP A 201 -12.38 -4.35 17.62
C ASP A 201 -11.37 -3.21 17.79
N HIS A 202 -11.25 -2.34 16.78
CA HIS A 202 -10.23 -1.30 16.72
C HIS A 202 -10.78 0.03 16.22
N GLN A 203 -10.32 1.12 16.84
CA GLN A 203 -10.49 2.45 16.26
C GLN A 203 -9.53 2.60 15.07
N ILE A 204 -10.08 2.88 13.89
CA ILE A 204 -9.32 3.10 12.66
C ILE A 204 -9.57 4.53 12.19
N ASP A 205 -8.53 5.34 12.03
CA ASP A 205 -8.69 6.72 11.58
C ASP A 205 -8.54 6.80 10.05
N VAL A 206 -7.48 6.19 9.51
CA VAL A 206 -7.18 6.17 8.07
C VAL A 206 -7.07 4.73 7.60
N ALA A 207 -7.83 4.35 6.58
CA ALA A 207 -7.74 3.03 5.95
C ALA A 207 -7.23 3.14 4.51
N LEU A 208 -6.19 2.39 4.17
CA LEU A 208 -5.69 2.26 2.80
C LEU A 208 -6.22 0.97 2.19
N GLY A 209 -6.79 1.05 0.98
CA GLY A 209 -7.38 -0.08 0.26
C GLY A 209 -6.91 -0.16 -1.18
N SER A 210 -6.49 -1.35 -1.61
CA SER A 210 -5.97 -1.55 -2.97
C SER A 210 -7.09 -1.57 -4.00
N TYR A 211 -7.00 -0.63 -4.93
CA TYR A 211 -7.98 -0.39 -5.99
C TYR A 211 -7.32 -0.59 -7.36
N GLY A 212 -8.09 -0.99 -8.37
CA GLY A 212 -7.60 -1.18 -9.73
C GLY A 212 -8.69 -1.71 -10.65
N GLU A 213 -8.51 -1.54 -11.96
CA GLU A 213 -9.48 -1.98 -12.96
C GLU A 213 -9.17 -3.43 -13.35
N ASN A 214 -10.02 -4.36 -12.91
CA ASN A 214 -9.78 -5.78 -13.11
C ASN A 214 -9.99 -6.18 -14.58
N PRO A 215 -9.03 -6.84 -15.24
CA PRO A 215 -9.21 -7.38 -16.58
C PRO A 215 -10.34 -8.43 -16.64
N ILE A 216 -10.88 -8.65 -17.84
CA ILE A 216 -11.89 -9.70 -18.06
C ILE A 216 -11.41 -11.07 -17.55
N GLY A 217 -12.23 -11.71 -16.71
CA GLY A 217 -11.94 -13.02 -16.14
C GLY A 217 -10.89 -13.01 -15.01
N ASN A 218 -10.55 -11.84 -14.47
CA ASN A 218 -9.62 -11.67 -13.36
C ASN A 218 -10.24 -10.87 -12.21
N GLN A 219 -9.82 -11.15 -10.97
CA GLN A 219 -10.16 -10.33 -9.81
C GLN A 219 -8.94 -10.28 -8.88
N ASP A 220 -8.17 -9.21 -8.98
CA ASP A 220 -6.91 -9.01 -8.25
C ASP A 220 -6.92 -7.73 -7.39
N LYS A 221 -7.90 -6.84 -7.58
CA LYS A 221 -8.07 -5.60 -6.80
C LYS A 221 -9.53 -5.40 -6.40
N MET A 222 -9.77 -4.66 -5.31
CA MET A 222 -11.13 -4.27 -4.93
C MET A 222 -11.74 -3.32 -5.96
N THR A 223 -13.06 -3.42 -6.13
CA THR A 223 -13.83 -2.45 -6.93
C THR A 223 -14.01 -1.14 -6.16
N SER A 224 -14.44 -0.08 -6.86
CA SER A 224 -14.80 1.20 -6.22
C SER A 224 -15.91 1.06 -5.17
N VAL A 225 -16.88 0.17 -5.42
CA VAL A 225 -17.94 -0.19 -4.46
C VAL A 225 -17.36 -0.86 -3.23
N ASP A 226 -16.41 -1.79 -3.41
CA ASP A 226 -15.78 -2.51 -2.32
C ASP A 226 -14.88 -1.61 -1.46
N ILE A 227 -14.21 -0.60 -2.04
CA ILE A 227 -13.48 0.41 -1.27
C ILE A 227 -14.42 1.15 -0.30
N LEU A 228 -15.62 1.52 -0.74
CA LEU A 228 -16.61 2.18 0.13
C LEU A 228 -17.16 1.22 1.19
N ARG A 229 -17.41 -0.05 0.84
CA ARG A 229 -17.86 -1.07 1.79
C ARG A 229 -16.77 -1.41 2.81
N MET A 230 -15.50 -1.45 2.40
CA MET A 230 -14.36 -1.64 3.30
C MET A 230 -14.30 -0.48 4.30
N ALA A 231 -14.44 0.76 3.84
CA ALA A 231 -14.43 1.93 4.71
C ALA A 231 -15.56 1.91 5.75
N GLU A 232 -16.78 1.53 5.31
CA GLU A 232 -17.93 1.33 6.20
C GLU A 232 -17.67 0.21 7.22
N ALA A 233 -17.18 -0.94 6.78
CA ALA A 233 -16.91 -2.09 7.63
C ALA A 233 -15.81 -1.80 8.66
N LEU A 234 -14.73 -1.13 8.24
CA LEU A 234 -13.63 -0.71 9.13
C LEU A 234 -14.01 0.45 10.05
N GLN A 235 -15.19 1.07 9.84
CA GLN A 235 -15.64 2.24 10.58
C GLN A 235 -14.59 3.37 10.61
N CYS A 236 -13.84 3.52 9.51
CA CYS A 236 -12.75 4.48 9.45
C CYS A 236 -13.26 5.93 9.35
N LYS A 237 -12.38 6.92 9.51
CA LYS A 237 -12.72 8.33 9.26
C LYS A 237 -12.33 8.77 7.86
N VAL A 238 -11.22 8.25 7.33
CA VAL A 238 -10.73 8.52 5.99
C VAL A 238 -10.42 7.20 5.30
N VAL A 239 -10.87 7.04 4.06
CA VAL A 239 -10.45 5.93 3.19
C VAL A 239 -9.61 6.48 2.03
N ILE A 240 -8.47 5.85 1.76
CA ILE A 240 -7.54 6.26 0.72
C ILE A 240 -7.32 5.06 -0.21
N PRO A 241 -7.84 5.08 -1.46
CA PRO A 241 -7.46 4.07 -2.43
C PRO A 241 -5.98 4.25 -2.81
N PHE A 242 -5.26 3.14 -2.98
CA PHE A 242 -3.89 3.06 -3.52
C PHE A 242 -3.74 1.84 -4.43
N HIS A 243 -2.53 1.47 -4.86
CA HIS A 243 -2.23 0.39 -5.85
C HIS A 243 -2.69 0.67 -7.29
N TYR A 244 -3.69 1.54 -7.47
CA TYR A 244 -4.25 1.87 -8.79
C TYR A 244 -3.27 2.64 -9.72
N ASP A 245 -2.11 3.05 -9.21
CA ASP A 245 -1.07 3.79 -9.93
C ASP A 245 -0.12 2.89 -10.74
N VAL A 246 0.11 1.65 -10.27
CA VAL A 246 1.34 0.95 -10.62
C VAL A 246 1.26 0.23 -11.96
N TRP A 247 0.14 -0.41 -12.31
CA TRP A 247 0.08 -1.35 -13.43
C TRP A 247 -0.74 -0.82 -14.60
N THR A 248 -0.13 -0.70 -15.79
CA THR A 248 -0.82 -0.18 -16.99
C THR A 248 -2.06 -0.98 -17.39
N ASN A 249 -2.06 -2.29 -17.14
CA ASN A 249 -3.18 -3.18 -17.47
C ASN A 249 -4.27 -3.21 -16.40
N PHE A 250 -4.12 -2.44 -15.31
CA PHE A 250 -5.11 -2.22 -14.26
C PHE A 250 -5.48 -0.74 -14.09
N LYS A 251 -5.16 0.11 -15.08
CA LYS A 251 -5.44 1.55 -15.03
C LYS A 251 -6.91 1.79 -14.68
N ALA A 252 -7.15 2.38 -13.52
CA ALA A 252 -8.47 2.70 -13.01
C ALA A 252 -8.70 4.22 -12.91
N ASP A 253 -9.95 4.63 -12.78
CA ASP A 253 -10.33 6.02 -12.47
C ASP A 253 -10.83 6.13 -11.02
N PRO A 254 -10.02 6.65 -10.07
CA PRO A 254 -10.43 6.77 -8.69
C PRO A 254 -11.59 7.77 -8.45
N GLN A 255 -11.96 8.59 -9.45
CA GLN A 255 -13.11 9.48 -9.34
C GLN A 255 -14.43 8.70 -9.22
N GLU A 256 -14.48 7.46 -9.69
CA GLU A 256 -15.64 6.58 -9.51
C GLU A 256 -16.00 6.41 -8.02
N ILE A 257 -14.99 6.33 -7.14
CA ILE A 257 -15.17 6.22 -5.69
C ILE A 257 -15.83 7.48 -5.13
N LEU A 258 -15.41 8.68 -5.59
CA LEU A 258 -16.00 9.94 -5.13
C LEU A 258 -17.45 10.07 -5.60
N MET A 259 -17.73 9.73 -6.87
CA MET A 259 -19.07 9.73 -7.44
C MET A 259 -20.00 8.80 -6.66
N LEU A 260 -19.59 7.54 -6.43
CA LEU A 260 -20.40 6.56 -5.71
C LEU A 260 -20.58 6.94 -4.23
N TYR A 261 -19.56 7.51 -3.61
CA TYR A 261 -19.68 8.03 -2.24
C TYR A 261 -20.74 9.12 -2.16
N ASP A 262 -20.72 10.10 -3.06
CA ASP A 262 -21.67 11.21 -3.04
C ASP A 262 -23.10 10.75 -3.32
N TYR A 263 -23.26 9.71 -4.14
CA TYR A 263 -24.55 9.05 -4.38
C TYR A 263 -25.09 8.31 -3.15
N LYS A 264 -24.22 7.67 -2.35
CA LYS A 264 -24.64 6.75 -1.26
C LYS A 264 -24.62 7.37 0.14
N LYS A 265 -23.79 8.37 0.40
CA LYS A 265 -23.42 8.80 1.77
C LYS A 265 -24.60 9.21 2.65
N TYR A 266 -25.64 9.82 2.09
CA TYR A 266 -26.82 10.22 2.85
C TYR A 266 -27.77 9.05 3.10
N THR A 267 -27.95 8.18 2.11
CA THR A 267 -28.81 7.01 2.21
C THR A 267 -28.25 5.97 3.19
N LEU A 268 -26.93 5.79 3.21
CA LEU A 268 -26.24 4.83 4.09
C LEU A 268 -25.62 5.47 5.34
N ASP A 269 -25.81 6.78 5.52
CA ASP A 269 -25.26 7.56 6.65
C ASP A 269 -23.75 7.34 6.86
N TYR A 270 -22.98 7.36 5.77
CA TYR A 270 -21.53 7.12 5.81
C TYR A 270 -20.81 8.13 6.72
N LYS A 271 -19.97 7.61 7.61
CA LYS A 271 -19.20 8.39 8.61
C LYS A 271 -17.74 8.67 8.23
N PHE A 272 -17.30 8.13 7.09
CA PHE A 272 -15.96 8.31 6.54
C PHE A 272 -15.94 9.30 5.37
N LYS A 273 -14.75 9.71 4.94
CA LYS A 273 -14.52 10.49 3.71
C LYS A 273 -13.46 9.83 2.83
N PRO A 274 -13.71 9.61 1.53
CA PRO A 274 -12.66 9.21 0.60
C PRO A 274 -11.70 10.38 0.30
N PHE A 275 -10.42 10.07 0.18
CA PHE A 275 -9.37 10.99 -0.24
C PHE A 275 -8.58 10.39 -1.41
N ILE A 276 -8.65 11.02 -2.58
CA ILE A 276 -7.87 10.60 -3.75
C ILE A 276 -6.48 11.21 -3.66
N TRP A 277 -5.46 10.36 -3.73
CA TRP A 277 -4.07 10.72 -3.54
C TRP A 277 -3.27 10.61 -4.85
N ASP A 278 -2.06 11.14 -4.90
CA ASP A 278 -1.13 10.95 -6.01
C ASP A 278 0.22 10.45 -5.49
N VAL A 279 0.94 9.67 -6.30
CA VAL A 279 2.23 9.08 -5.95
C VAL A 279 3.27 10.17 -5.64
N GLY A 280 4.01 10.01 -4.54
CA GLY A 280 4.93 10.99 -3.96
C GLY A 280 4.24 12.05 -3.09
N GLY A 281 2.90 12.09 -3.08
CA GLY A 281 2.14 13.04 -2.32
C GLY A 281 2.25 12.81 -0.81
N LYS A 282 2.05 13.88 -0.05
CA LYS A 282 2.02 13.88 1.42
C LYS A 282 0.58 13.97 1.93
N PHE A 283 0.25 13.20 2.97
CA PHE A 283 -1.00 13.30 3.73
C PHE A 283 -0.68 13.46 5.22
N ILE A 284 -1.35 14.37 5.92
CA ILE A 284 -1.13 14.65 7.34
C ILE A 284 -2.44 14.47 8.11
N TYR A 285 -2.47 13.58 9.09
CA TYR A 285 -3.66 13.37 9.93
C TYR A 285 -3.50 14.05 11.31
N PRO A 286 -4.57 14.70 11.84
CA PRO A 286 -5.90 14.88 11.26
C PRO A 286 -6.03 16.08 10.29
N ASN A 287 -4.96 16.83 10.02
CA ASN A 287 -4.99 18.09 9.27
C ASN A 287 -5.67 17.99 7.89
N ASP A 288 -5.47 16.88 7.18
CA ASP A 288 -5.97 16.63 5.84
C ASP A 288 -7.22 15.75 5.81
N ALA A 289 -7.77 15.35 6.97
CA ALA A 289 -8.88 14.39 7.06
C ALA A 289 -10.18 14.85 6.36
N ASN A 290 -10.33 16.15 6.13
CA ASN A 290 -11.47 16.73 5.43
C ASN A 290 -11.22 16.99 3.94
N LYS A 291 -10.00 16.80 3.45
CA LYS A 291 -9.68 16.93 2.03
C LYS A 291 -10.26 15.74 1.27
N ARG A 292 -10.58 15.96 -0.01
CA ARG A 292 -11.12 14.94 -0.91
C ARG A 292 -10.14 14.51 -1.99
N GLN A 293 -9.23 15.40 -2.35
CA GLN A 293 -8.26 15.21 -3.41
C GLN A 293 -6.95 15.88 -3.01
N TYR A 294 -5.84 15.22 -3.32
CA TYR A 294 -4.51 15.77 -3.24
C TYR A 294 -4.22 16.69 -4.43
N HIS A 295 -3.28 17.60 -4.26
CA HIS A 295 -2.59 18.25 -5.36
C HIS A 295 -1.15 18.52 -4.92
N TYR A 296 -0.19 18.37 -5.82
CA TYR A 296 1.21 18.71 -5.56
C TYR A 296 1.36 20.18 -5.20
N ARG A 297 2.39 20.52 -4.42
CA ARG A 297 2.79 21.91 -4.18
C ARG A 297 3.04 22.57 -5.54
N ARG A 298 2.34 23.69 -5.80
CA ARG A 298 2.37 24.38 -7.09
C ARG A 298 3.57 25.30 -7.26
N GLY A 299 4.26 25.65 -6.17
CA GLY A 299 5.35 26.63 -6.18
C GLY A 299 4.82 28.06 -6.26
N PHE A 300 5.74 29.00 -6.50
CA PHE A 300 5.45 30.43 -6.69
C PHE A 300 4.78 31.11 -5.49
N GLU A 301 4.91 30.56 -4.28
CA GLU A 301 4.41 31.18 -3.06
C GLU A 301 5.10 32.54 -2.79
N ASP A 302 6.25 32.77 -3.40
CA ASP A 302 7.06 33.98 -3.38
C ASP A 302 6.96 34.79 -4.68
N CYS A 303 5.97 34.52 -5.55
CA CYS A 303 5.81 35.32 -6.77
C CYS A 303 5.68 36.81 -6.45
N PHE A 304 6.35 37.64 -7.27
CA PHE A 304 6.44 39.09 -7.07
C PHE A 304 7.15 39.54 -5.79
N THR A 305 8.02 38.71 -5.20
CA THR A 305 8.98 39.16 -4.17
C THR A 305 9.91 40.23 -4.71
N ASP A 306 10.38 40.04 -5.96
CA ASP A 306 11.07 41.07 -6.75
C ASP A 306 10.17 41.54 -7.90
N GLU A 307 10.39 42.77 -8.37
CA GLU A 307 9.69 43.28 -9.57
C GLU A 307 10.06 42.42 -10.79
N PRO A 308 9.06 41.99 -11.60
CA PRO A 308 9.33 41.20 -12.81
C PRO A 308 10.23 41.96 -13.79
N ASN A 309 11.32 41.33 -14.23
CA ASN A 309 12.20 41.86 -15.26
C ASN A 309 11.58 41.64 -16.66
N VAL A 310 10.55 42.40 -16.98
CA VAL A 310 9.78 42.30 -18.23
C VAL A 310 9.65 43.66 -18.93
N PRO A 311 9.50 43.71 -20.27
CA PRO A 311 9.51 44.97 -21.02
C PRO A 311 8.41 45.97 -20.63
N PHE A 312 7.24 45.46 -20.22
CA PHE A 312 6.14 46.22 -19.65
C PHE A 312 5.25 45.27 -18.83
N ARG A 313 4.55 45.81 -17.82
CA ARG A 313 3.85 45.00 -16.81
C ARG A 313 2.77 44.05 -17.35
N SER A 314 2.16 44.36 -18.49
CA SER A 314 1.03 43.60 -19.07
C SER A 314 1.43 42.64 -20.19
N ILE A 315 2.70 42.22 -20.27
CA ILE A 315 3.16 41.28 -21.30
C ILE A 315 2.73 39.83 -20.99
N LEU A 316 2.45 39.52 -19.72
CA LEU A 316 2.00 38.23 -19.20
C LEU A 316 0.95 38.46 -18.08
#